data_AF-A0A454D5H6-F1
#
_entry.id   AF-A0A454D5H6-F1
#
_cell.length_a   1.000
_cell.length_b   1.000
_cell.length_c   1.000
_cell.angle_alpha   90.00
_cell.angle_beta   90.00
_cell.angle_gamma   90.00
#
_symmetry.space_group_name_H-M   'P 1'
#
loop_
_entity.id
_entity.type
_entity.pdbx_description
1 polymer ?
#
loop_
_entity_poly.entity_id
_entity_poly.type
_entity_poly.pdbx_seq_one_letter_code
_entity_poly.pdbx_strand_id
1 'polypeptide(L)'
;MTLKKVALFCALAFATNAMADVEVKDTNNFNDVAAKVNQLKEAGKNPLIVVDIDNTLLTSTSDIGGDIWYQWQRGKLDVKPKDGDKVDCLFQDSIGMLYELVPMKTIENGVPAMLRGWQDDGLTVMALTSRSPNYRYATEREMMRNQFDMTRTALKEKGSDALPIYIDNPKRPLSYINGIMMTTGMNKGTMLEYILDKTDQSFSDVVFVDDSEKNVVNMKNAYKDDKAV
;
A
#
# COMPACT_ATOMS: atom_id res chain seq x y z
N MET A 1 -11.16 3.29 -72.45
CA MET A 1 -11.87 3.11 -71.17
C MET A 1 -11.03 2.18 -70.29
N THR A 2 -10.20 2.76 -69.42
CA THR A 2 -9.24 2.02 -68.57
C THR A 2 -9.68 2.19 -67.11
N LEU A 3 -10.34 1.17 -66.56
CA LEU A 3 -10.72 1.14 -65.15
C LEU A 3 -9.48 0.81 -64.31
N LYS A 4 -8.94 1.80 -63.59
CA LYS A 4 -7.97 1.58 -62.51
C LYS A 4 -8.72 0.98 -61.31
N LYS A 5 -8.43 -0.27 -60.95
CA LYS A 5 -8.87 -0.87 -59.69
C LYS A 5 -8.05 -0.24 -58.56
N VAL A 6 -8.68 0.60 -57.74
CA VAL A 6 -8.11 1.06 -56.47
C VAL A 6 -8.40 -0.04 -55.45
N ALA A 7 -7.35 -0.75 -55.01
CA ALA A 7 -7.44 -1.64 -53.86
C ALA A 7 -7.34 -0.80 -52.59
N LEU A 8 -8.44 -0.69 -51.85
CA LEU A 8 -8.48 -0.02 -50.55
C LEU A 8 -7.88 -0.97 -49.51
N PHE A 9 -6.66 -0.70 -49.07
CA PHE A 9 -6.03 -1.41 -47.95
C PHE A 9 -6.63 -0.87 -46.65
N CYS A 10 -7.60 -1.57 -46.09
CA CYS A 10 -8.05 -1.33 -44.71
C CYS A 10 -6.97 -1.89 -43.78
N ALA A 11 -6.11 -1.01 -43.26
CA ALA A 11 -5.22 -1.36 -42.17
C ALA A 11 -6.05 -1.57 -40.90
N LEU A 12 -6.34 -2.83 -40.57
CA LEU A 12 -6.80 -3.19 -39.23
C LEU A 12 -5.64 -2.89 -38.26
N ALA A 13 -5.74 -1.78 -37.54
CA ALA A 13 -4.90 -1.54 -36.38
C ALA A 13 -5.31 -2.54 -35.30
N PHE A 14 -4.54 -3.62 -35.16
CA PHE A 14 -4.63 -4.48 -33.98
C PHE A 14 -4.13 -3.64 -32.80
N ALA A 15 -5.06 -3.17 -31.96
CA ALA A 15 -4.73 -2.67 -30.64
C ALA A 15 -4.18 -3.85 -29.83
N THR A 16 -2.85 -3.91 -29.69
CA THR A 16 -2.21 -4.82 -28.75
C THR A 16 -2.57 -4.32 -27.35
N ASN A 17 -3.48 -5.02 -26.67
CA ASN A 17 -3.67 -4.83 -25.25
C ASN A 17 -2.39 -5.28 -24.56
N ALA A 18 -1.57 -4.33 -24.12
CA ALA A 18 -0.46 -4.63 -23.22
C ALA A 18 -1.07 -5.10 -21.89
N MET A 19 -0.73 -6.32 -21.49
CA MET A 19 -1.05 -6.80 -20.14
C MET A 19 -0.08 -6.12 -19.17
N ALA A 20 -0.51 -5.81 -17.94
CA ALA A 20 0.37 -5.29 -16.91
C ALA A 20 1.58 -6.23 -16.71
N ASP A 21 2.80 -5.71 -16.91
CA ASP A 21 4.01 -6.44 -16.57
C ASP A 21 4.32 -6.22 -15.08
N VAL A 22 4.20 -7.26 -14.26
CA VAL A 22 4.46 -7.17 -12.81
C VAL A 22 5.90 -7.57 -12.51
N GLU A 23 6.72 -6.55 -12.21
CA GLU A 23 8.08 -6.71 -11.70
C GLU A 23 8.07 -6.80 -10.16
N VAL A 24 8.75 -7.81 -9.60
CA VAL A 24 8.97 -7.92 -8.15
C VAL A 24 10.47 -7.86 -7.90
N LYS A 25 10.88 -6.97 -6.99
CA LYS A 25 12.27 -6.78 -6.59
C LYS A 25 12.37 -6.78 -5.07
N ASP A 26 13.15 -7.70 -4.54
CA ASP A 26 13.55 -7.67 -3.13
C ASP A 26 14.56 -6.54 -2.91
N THR A 27 14.39 -5.77 -1.84
CA THR A 27 15.30 -4.71 -1.44
C THR A 27 15.32 -4.53 0.07
N ASN A 28 16.44 -4.02 0.56
CA ASN A 28 16.62 -3.60 1.96
C ASN A 28 16.81 -2.08 2.07
N ASN A 29 16.46 -1.32 1.02
CA ASN A 29 16.69 0.13 1.00
C ASN A 29 15.67 0.88 0.13
N PHE A 30 15.05 1.92 0.70
CA PHE A 30 14.08 2.76 -0.02
C PHE A 30 14.66 3.52 -1.22
N ASN A 31 15.98 3.67 -1.36
CA ASN A 31 16.59 4.25 -2.55
C ASN A 31 16.31 3.43 -3.81
N ASP A 32 16.12 2.10 -3.70
CA ASP A 32 15.69 1.28 -4.84
C ASP A 32 14.26 1.63 -5.28
N VAL A 33 13.37 1.91 -4.31
CA VAL A 33 12.01 2.39 -4.58
C VAL A 33 12.06 3.78 -5.23
N ALA A 34 12.90 4.67 -4.69
CA ALA A 34 13.10 6.01 -5.25
C ALA A 34 13.63 5.97 -6.68
N ALA A 35 14.57 5.08 -6.98
CA ALA A 35 15.05 4.89 -8.34
C ALA A 35 13.92 4.46 -9.30
N LYS A 36 13.05 3.54 -8.88
CA LYS A 36 11.88 3.13 -9.68
C LYS A 36 10.88 4.27 -9.86
N VAL A 37 10.54 5.01 -8.80
CA VAL A 37 9.63 6.16 -8.89
C VAL A 37 10.21 7.24 -9.81
N ASN A 38 11.51 7.56 -9.69
CA ASN A 38 12.17 8.52 -10.56
C ASN A 38 12.19 8.06 -12.02
N GLN A 39 12.47 6.79 -12.29
CA GLN A 39 12.41 6.22 -13.64
C GLN A 39 11.02 6.41 -14.26
N LEU A 40 9.95 6.15 -13.50
CA LEU A 40 8.57 6.31 -13.97
C LEU A 40 8.25 7.79 -14.25
N LYS A 41 8.69 8.71 -13.37
CA LYS A 41 8.55 10.16 -13.58
C LYS A 41 9.29 10.64 -14.82
N GLU A 42 10.54 10.20 -15.03
CA GLU A 42 11.34 10.56 -16.21
C GLU A 42 10.70 10.05 -17.52
N ALA A 43 9.96 8.94 -17.45
CA ALA A 43 9.13 8.44 -18.54
C ALA A 43 7.79 9.18 -18.71
N GLY A 44 7.54 10.25 -17.94
CA GLY A 44 6.32 11.05 -17.99
C GLY A 44 5.10 10.39 -17.35
N LYS A 45 5.30 9.36 -16.50
CA LYS A 45 4.22 8.64 -15.82
C LYS A 45 3.92 9.24 -14.44
N ASN A 46 2.72 8.94 -13.93
CA ASN A 46 2.26 9.37 -12.61
C ASN A 46 1.81 8.13 -11.80
N PRO A 47 2.75 7.39 -11.17
CA PRO A 47 2.41 6.17 -10.47
C PRO A 47 1.63 6.44 -9.17
N LEU A 48 0.77 5.49 -8.79
CA LEU A 48 0.28 5.40 -7.42
C LEU A 48 1.34 4.74 -6.55
N ILE A 49 1.72 5.39 -5.45
CA ILE A 49 2.65 4.84 -4.47
C ILE A 49 1.86 4.30 -3.28
N VAL A 50 1.98 2.99 -3.04
CA VAL A 50 1.29 2.28 -1.96
C VAL A 50 2.33 1.65 -1.05
N VAL A 51 2.34 2.06 0.21
CA VAL A 51 3.34 1.61 1.18
C VAL A 51 2.69 0.94 2.39
N ASP A 52 3.20 -0.19 2.83
CA ASP A 52 2.86 -0.72 4.14
C ASP A 52 3.43 0.15 5.27
N ILE A 53 2.98 -0.06 6.51
CA ILE A 53 3.44 0.67 7.69
C ILE A 53 4.42 -0.16 8.52
N ASP A 54 4.02 -1.35 8.95
CA ASP A 54 4.72 -2.11 10.00
C ASP A 54 5.96 -2.79 9.42
N ASN A 55 7.14 -2.53 9.98
CA ASN A 55 8.45 -2.93 9.45
C ASN A 55 8.76 -2.46 8.01
N THR A 56 7.90 -1.64 7.41
CA THR A 56 8.14 -1.00 6.12
C THR A 56 8.50 0.48 6.31
N LEU A 57 7.58 1.29 6.85
CA LEU A 57 7.86 2.69 7.20
C LEU A 57 8.31 2.84 8.64
N LEU A 58 7.64 2.12 9.54
CA LEU A 58 7.77 2.25 10.99
C LEU A 58 8.02 0.90 11.64
N THR A 59 8.83 0.89 12.70
CA THR A 59 8.95 -0.25 13.60
C THR A 59 8.82 0.18 15.04
N SER A 60 8.44 -0.76 15.90
CA SER A 60 8.31 -0.54 17.34
C SER A 60 9.67 -0.19 17.95
N THR A 61 9.68 0.70 18.95
CA THR A 61 10.88 0.94 19.77
C THR A 61 11.09 -0.11 20.87
N SER A 62 10.15 -1.04 21.02
CA SER A 62 10.19 -2.15 21.98
C SER A 62 9.96 -3.48 21.27
N ASP A 63 10.55 -4.54 21.80
CA ASP A 63 10.28 -5.91 21.33
C ASP A 63 8.81 -6.26 21.54
N ILE A 64 8.21 -5.87 22.67
CA ILE A 64 6.79 -6.10 22.97
C ILE A 64 5.92 -5.14 22.16
N GLY A 65 4.87 -5.66 21.52
CA GLY A 65 3.94 -4.86 20.71
C GLY A 65 4.40 -4.60 19.27
N GLY A 66 5.65 -4.92 18.93
CA GLY A 66 6.12 -4.94 17.55
C GLY A 66 5.54 -6.09 16.73
N ASP A 67 5.68 -6.03 15.41
CA ASP A 67 5.16 -7.08 14.52
C ASP A 67 5.79 -8.45 14.83
N ILE A 68 7.11 -8.54 15.07
CA ILE A 68 7.79 -9.80 15.42
C ILE A 68 7.14 -10.43 16.66
N TRP A 69 6.92 -9.65 17.72
CA TRP A 69 6.25 -10.14 18.93
C TRP A 69 4.81 -10.55 18.65
N TYR A 70 4.08 -9.81 17.83
CA TYR A 70 2.73 -10.16 17.41
C TYR A 70 2.68 -11.48 16.62
N GLN A 71 3.59 -11.68 15.66
CA GLN A 71 3.68 -12.93 14.89
C GLN A 71 4.10 -14.10 15.80
N TRP A 72 4.98 -13.85 16.77
CA TRP A 72 5.35 -14.83 17.78
C TRP A 72 4.17 -15.24 18.66
N GLN A 73 3.40 -14.29 19.20
CA GLN A 73 2.18 -14.53 19.98
C GLN A 73 1.16 -15.40 19.20
N ARG A 74 1.11 -15.23 17.88
CA ARG A 74 0.26 -16.01 16.97
C ARG A 74 0.84 -17.37 16.56
N GLY A 75 2.02 -17.72 17.06
CA GLY A 75 2.72 -18.96 16.73
C GLY A 75 3.15 -19.05 15.26
N LYS A 76 3.36 -17.90 14.60
CA LYS A 76 3.72 -17.84 13.17
C LYS A 76 5.23 -17.93 12.91
N LEU A 77 6.06 -17.61 13.90
CA LEU A 77 7.51 -17.75 13.81
C LEU A 77 7.98 -19.17 14.16
N ASP A 78 9.21 -19.54 13.81
CA ASP A 78 9.77 -20.88 14.09
C ASP A 78 9.86 -21.15 15.60
N VAL A 79 10.31 -20.16 16.36
CA VAL A 79 10.27 -20.21 17.83
C VAL A 79 8.83 -19.96 18.27
N LYS A 80 8.24 -20.90 19.02
CA LYS A 80 6.85 -20.83 19.49
C LYS A 80 6.76 -20.31 20.92
N PRO A 81 5.75 -19.51 21.28
CA PRO A 81 5.48 -19.15 22.67
C PRO A 81 5.01 -20.38 23.44
N LYS A 82 5.43 -20.51 24.70
CA LYS A 82 4.80 -21.43 25.65
C LYS A 82 3.45 -20.87 26.07
N ASP A 83 2.59 -21.70 26.68
CA ASP A 83 1.25 -21.24 27.05
C ASP A 83 1.26 -20.07 28.04
N GLY A 84 2.19 -20.05 29.00
CA GLY A 84 2.36 -18.92 29.93
C GLY A 84 3.00 -17.67 29.32
N ASP A 85 3.52 -17.76 28.09
CA ASP A 85 4.10 -16.62 27.37
C ASP A 85 3.04 -15.83 26.58
N LYS A 86 1.85 -16.43 26.37
CA LYS A 86 0.78 -15.81 25.60
C LYS A 86 0.02 -14.81 26.44
N VAL A 87 -0.34 -13.70 25.82
CA VAL A 87 -1.25 -12.74 26.43
C VAL A 87 -2.69 -13.12 26.11
N ASP A 88 -3.57 -13.00 27.10
CA ASP A 88 -5.01 -13.10 26.91
C ASP A 88 -5.52 -11.93 26.08
N CYS A 89 -6.61 -12.13 25.34
CA CYS A 89 -7.26 -11.06 24.58
C CYS A 89 -6.30 -10.31 23.63
N LEU A 90 -5.33 -11.00 23.02
CA LEU A 90 -4.32 -10.41 22.13
C LEU A 90 -4.90 -9.41 21.13
N PHE A 91 -6.02 -9.75 20.47
CA PHE A 91 -6.64 -8.92 19.44
C PHE A 91 -7.59 -7.85 20.02
N GLN A 92 -8.27 -8.16 21.12
CA GLN A 92 -9.28 -7.28 21.70
C GLN A 92 -8.62 -6.14 22.47
N ASP A 93 -7.59 -6.46 23.27
CA ASP A 93 -7.06 -5.55 24.27
C ASP A 93 -5.53 -5.38 24.16
N SER A 94 -4.75 -6.47 24.18
CA SER A 94 -3.31 -6.35 24.42
C SER A 94 -2.56 -5.64 23.31
N ILE A 95 -2.78 -6.00 22.05
CA ILE A 95 -2.06 -5.37 20.94
C ILE A 95 -2.47 -3.90 20.77
N GLY A 96 -3.76 -3.59 20.97
CA GLY A 96 -4.27 -2.23 20.87
C GLY A 96 -3.64 -1.33 21.93
N MET A 97 -3.63 -1.78 23.19
CA MET A 97 -2.97 -1.07 24.29
C MET A 97 -1.48 -0.86 24.02
N LEU A 98 -0.79 -1.86 23.46
CA LEU A 98 0.63 -1.72 23.13
C LEU A 98 0.86 -0.72 22.00
N TYR A 99 0.00 -0.65 20.98
CA TYR A 99 0.07 0.41 19.99
C TYR A 99 -0.18 1.80 20.59
N GLU A 100 -1.02 1.91 21.63
CA GLU A 100 -1.23 3.17 22.33
C GLU A 100 -0.03 3.60 23.18
N LEU A 101 0.67 2.66 23.81
CA LEU A 101 1.72 2.95 24.79
C LEU A 101 3.14 2.94 24.23
N VAL A 102 3.41 2.12 23.22
CA VAL A 102 4.76 1.88 22.69
C VAL A 102 5.01 2.79 21.49
N PRO A 103 6.00 3.70 21.57
CA PRO A 103 6.37 4.54 20.43
C PRO A 103 6.89 3.72 19.25
N MET A 104 6.76 4.30 18.06
CA MET A 104 7.41 3.78 16.86
C MET A 104 8.49 4.74 16.36
N LYS A 105 9.43 4.20 15.61
CA LYS A 105 10.48 4.93 14.91
C LYS A 105 10.49 4.56 13.43
N THR A 106 11.04 5.44 12.60
CA THR A 106 11.27 5.16 11.19
C THR A 106 12.26 4.00 11.00
N ILE A 107 12.03 3.17 9.98
CA ILE A 107 12.99 2.12 9.56
C ILE A 107 14.25 2.77 8.95
N GLU A 108 14.05 3.80 8.12
CA GLU A 108 15.12 4.56 7.47
C GLU A 108 14.88 6.07 7.66
N ASN A 109 15.89 6.80 8.13
CA ASN A 109 15.77 8.22 8.49
C ASN A 109 15.38 9.13 7.32
N GLY A 110 15.75 8.79 6.08
CA GLY A 110 15.49 9.62 4.90
C GLY A 110 14.08 9.45 4.30
N VAL A 111 13.36 8.41 4.68
CA VAL A 111 12.10 8.00 4.03
C VAL A 111 10.96 9.00 4.23
N PRO A 112 10.76 9.65 5.40
CA PRO A 112 9.74 10.69 5.54
C PRO A 112 9.94 11.87 4.57
N ALA A 113 11.19 12.32 4.40
CA ALA A 113 11.51 13.40 3.47
C ALA A 113 11.35 12.96 2.01
N MET A 114 11.71 11.71 1.70
CA MET A 114 11.54 11.11 0.38
C MET A 114 10.06 11.04 -0.03
N LEU A 115 9.19 10.51 0.83
CA LEU A 115 7.75 10.45 0.57
C LEU A 115 7.18 11.85 0.41
N ARG A 116 7.56 12.80 1.27
CA ARG A 116 7.15 14.20 1.11
C ARG A 116 7.55 14.77 -0.23
N GLY A 117 8.77 14.49 -0.70
CA GLY A 117 9.23 14.91 -2.03
C GLY A 117 8.33 14.38 -3.15
N TRP A 118 7.96 13.09 -3.10
CA TRP A 118 7.00 12.53 -4.06
C TRP A 118 5.63 13.21 -4.00
N GLN A 119 5.15 13.54 -2.80
CA GLN A 119 3.89 14.27 -2.62
C GLN A 119 4.00 15.71 -3.16
N ASP A 120 5.14 16.38 -2.97
CA ASP A 120 5.42 17.72 -3.48
C ASP A 120 5.49 17.74 -5.02
N ASP A 121 5.93 16.63 -5.61
CA ASP A 121 5.89 16.39 -7.06
C ASP A 121 4.48 16.06 -7.59
N GLY A 122 3.47 16.01 -6.72
CA GLY A 122 2.08 15.74 -7.09
C GLY A 122 1.74 14.25 -7.23
N LEU A 123 2.64 13.34 -6.84
CA LEU A 123 2.35 11.91 -6.86
C LEU A 123 1.37 11.54 -5.75
N THR A 124 0.45 10.63 -6.05
CA THR A 124 -0.48 10.08 -5.06
C THR A 124 0.26 9.06 -4.19
N VAL A 125 0.26 9.28 -2.87
CA VAL A 125 0.90 8.41 -1.89
C VAL A 125 -0.14 7.99 -0.86
N MET A 126 -0.27 6.67 -0.64
CA MET A 126 -1.14 6.13 0.40
C MET A 126 -0.48 5.01 1.20
N ALA A 127 -0.89 4.88 2.46
CA ALA A 127 -0.51 3.75 3.29
C ALA A 127 -1.57 2.64 3.21
N LEU A 128 -1.15 1.39 3.16
CA LEU A 128 -2.02 0.20 3.15
C LEU A 128 -1.52 -0.82 4.17
N THR A 129 -2.19 -0.90 5.32
CA THR A 129 -1.78 -1.74 6.45
C THR A 129 -2.77 -2.86 6.76
N SER A 130 -2.25 -3.96 7.32
CA SER A 130 -3.03 -5.06 7.87
C SER A 130 -3.65 -4.75 9.25
N ARG A 131 -3.29 -3.63 9.88
CA ARG A 131 -3.89 -3.21 11.16
C ARG A 131 -5.42 -3.06 11.04
N SER A 132 -6.11 -3.25 12.17
CA SER A 132 -7.55 -3.01 12.27
C SER A 132 -7.85 -1.50 12.39
N PRO A 133 -8.97 -1.01 11.84
CA PRO A 133 -9.45 0.35 12.09
C PRO A 133 -9.55 0.73 13.57
N ASN A 134 -9.72 -0.24 14.47
CA ASN A 134 -9.76 0.00 15.92
C ASN A 134 -8.46 0.61 16.47
N TYR A 135 -7.34 0.48 15.76
CA TYR A 135 -6.03 0.99 16.17
C TYR A 135 -5.65 2.29 15.45
N ARG A 136 -6.60 2.93 14.76
CA ARG A 136 -6.32 4.08 13.88
C ARG A 136 -5.64 5.24 14.61
N TYR A 137 -6.14 5.63 15.78
CA TYR A 137 -5.59 6.79 16.48
C TYR A 137 -4.13 6.59 16.89
N ALA A 138 -3.77 5.43 17.43
CA ALA A 138 -2.38 5.07 17.67
C ALA A 138 -1.55 5.11 16.38
N THR A 139 -2.04 4.49 15.30
CA THR A 139 -1.34 4.46 14.01
C THR A 139 -1.10 5.87 13.46
N GLU A 140 -2.13 6.70 13.36
CA GLU A 140 -2.02 8.08 12.85
C GLU A 140 -1.12 8.94 13.73
N ARG A 141 -1.20 8.79 15.06
CA ARG A 141 -0.30 9.47 15.99
C ARG A 141 1.17 9.14 15.71
N GLU A 142 1.51 7.86 15.56
CA GLU A 142 2.90 7.45 15.32
C GLU A 142 3.37 7.81 13.91
N MET A 143 2.50 7.76 12.90
CA MET A 143 2.79 8.26 11.54
C MET A 143 3.16 9.75 11.58
N MET A 144 2.32 10.57 12.21
CA MET A 144 2.57 12.01 12.33
C MET A 144 3.80 12.33 13.18
N ARG A 145 4.01 11.62 14.30
CA ARG A 145 5.21 11.76 15.15
C ARG A 145 6.49 11.50 14.36
N ASN A 146 6.45 10.57 13.41
CA ASN A 146 7.55 10.21 12.52
C ASN A 146 7.49 10.93 11.17
N GLN A 147 6.72 12.03 11.08
CA GLN A 147 6.68 12.96 9.94
C GLN A 147 6.10 12.37 8.64
N PHE A 148 5.32 11.29 8.73
CA PHE A 148 4.54 10.75 7.63
C PHE A 148 3.13 11.36 7.61
N ASP A 149 2.93 12.33 6.73
CA ASP A 149 1.62 12.95 6.51
C ASP A 149 1.00 12.43 5.20
N MET A 150 0.09 11.46 5.33
CA MET A 150 -0.58 10.83 4.19
C MET A 150 -1.73 11.66 3.62
N THR A 151 -2.11 12.78 4.26
CA THR A 151 -3.25 13.60 3.82
C THR A 151 -2.93 14.45 2.58
N ARG A 152 -1.65 14.77 2.36
CA ARG A 152 -1.19 15.72 1.34
C ARG A 152 -1.62 15.34 -0.08
N THR A 153 -1.44 14.06 -0.42
CA THR A 153 -1.80 13.51 -1.73
C THR A 153 -2.49 12.15 -1.60
N ALA A 154 -3.36 12.03 -0.59
CA ALA A 154 -4.22 10.86 -0.44
C ALA A 154 -4.95 10.55 -1.76
N LEU A 155 -5.26 9.28 -2.01
CA LEU A 155 -6.12 8.86 -3.11
C LEU A 155 -7.52 9.42 -2.89
N LYS A 156 -7.91 10.44 -3.65
CA LYS A 156 -9.23 11.07 -3.54
C LYS A 156 -10.18 10.49 -4.55
N GLU A 157 -11.48 10.61 -4.27
CA GLU A 157 -12.51 10.39 -5.28
C GLU A 157 -12.24 11.28 -6.50
N LYS A 158 -12.39 10.73 -7.70
CA LYS A 158 -12.16 11.45 -8.95
C LYS A 158 -13.02 12.71 -9.03
N GLY A 159 -12.37 13.83 -9.30
CA GLY A 159 -13.04 15.15 -9.35
C GLY A 159 -13.38 15.75 -7.99
N SER A 160 -12.93 15.14 -6.88
CA SER A 160 -13.12 15.65 -5.53
C SER A 160 -11.79 16.10 -4.91
N ASP A 161 -11.81 17.25 -4.25
CA ASP A 161 -10.69 17.72 -3.43
C ASP A 161 -10.80 17.30 -1.96
N ALA A 162 -11.92 16.69 -1.56
CA ALA A 162 -12.16 16.27 -0.19
C ALA A 162 -11.21 15.14 0.22
N LEU A 163 -10.82 15.14 1.50
CA LEU A 163 -10.07 14.01 2.06
C LEU A 163 -10.97 12.77 2.10
N PRO A 164 -10.42 11.59 1.74
CA PRO A 164 -11.20 10.37 1.68
C PRO A 164 -11.64 9.94 3.09
N ILE A 165 -12.91 9.55 3.22
CA ILE A 165 -13.47 8.89 4.40
C ILE A 165 -14.35 7.74 3.93
N TYR A 166 -13.78 6.54 3.91
CA TYR A 166 -14.49 5.31 3.59
C TYR A 166 -14.40 4.36 4.77
N ILE A 167 -15.54 3.90 5.27
CA ILE A 167 -15.63 2.91 6.34
C ILE A 167 -16.59 1.84 5.84
N ASP A 168 -16.13 0.59 5.80
CA ASP A 168 -16.93 -0.53 5.31
C ASP A 168 -16.58 -1.83 6.04
N ASN A 169 -17.30 -2.91 5.75
CA ASN A 169 -17.11 -4.23 6.30
C ASN A 169 -17.46 -5.32 5.26
N PRO A 170 -16.77 -5.38 4.11
CA PRO A 170 -17.08 -6.35 3.05
C PRO A 170 -16.84 -7.81 3.50
N LYS A 171 -15.95 -8.01 4.48
CA LYS A 171 -15.66 -9.31 5.11
C LYS A 171 -15.15 -9.13 6.53
N ARG A 172 -14.32 -8.11 6.72
CA ARG A 172 -13.84 -7.61 8.00
C ARG A 172 -13.88 -6.08 7.98
N PRO A 173 -13.92 -5.43 9.15
CA PRO A 173 -13.89 -3.97 9.21
C PRO A 173 -12.69 -3.42 8.45
N LEU A 174 -12.95 -2.42 7.60
CA LEU A 174 -11.94 -1.65 6.91
C LEU A 174 -12.22 -0.17 7.06
N SER A 175 -11.16 0.63 6.92
CA SER A 175 -11.31 2.07 6.72
C SER A 175 -10.22 2.60 5.80
N TYR A 176 -10.57 3.52 4.91
CA TYR A 176 -9.64 4.38 4.20
C TYR A 176 -9.93 5.83 4.57
N ILE A 177 -9.08 6.39 5.43
CA ILE A 177 -9.23 7.73 5.98
C ILE A 177 -7.86 8.39 5.93
N ASN A 178 -7.81 9.66 5.51
CA ASN A 178 -6.59 10.49 5.58
C ASN A 178 -5.37 9.87 4.86
N GLY A 179 -5.60 9.16 3.75
CA GLY A 179 -4.53 8.50 3.02
C GLY A 179 -4.05 7.17 3.61
N ILE A 180 -4.66 6.68 4.69
CA ILE A 180 -4.28 5.42 5.35
C ILE A 180 -5.44 4.41 5.24
N MET A 181 -5.18 3.28 4.59
CA MET A 181 -6.10 2.15 4.47
C MET A 181 -5.77 1.07 5.50
N MET A 182 -6.71 0.74 6.37
CA MET A 182 -6.59 -0.27 7.42
C MET A 182 -7.56 -1.41 7.11
N THR A 183 -7.02 -2.63 6.95
CA THR A 183 -7.73 -3.73 6.29
C THR A 183 -8.01 -4.94 7.17
N THR A 184 -7.61 -4.93 8.45
CA THR A 184 -7.80 -6.08 9.37
C THR A 184 -7.26 -7.40 8.76
N GLY A 185 -6.08 -7.32 8.15
CA GLY A 185 -5.36 -8.43 7.54
C GLY A 185 -6.04 -9.08 6.32
N MET A 186 -6.89 -8.33 5.61
CA MET A 186 -7.43 -8.77 4.32
C MET A 186 -6.37 -8.75 3.22
N ASN A 187 -6.67 -9.35 2.07
CA ASN A 187 -5.75 -9.40 0.93
C ASN A 187 -5.52 -7.99 0.38
N LYS A 188 -4.27 -7.51 0.39
CA LYS A 188 -3.92 -6.15 0.00
C LYS A 188 -4.14 -5.83 -1.48
N GLY A 189 -3.96 -6.81 -2.38
CA GLY A 189 -4.30 -6.63 -3.80
C GLY A 189 -5.78 -6.34 -3.99
N THR A 190 -6.65 -7.20 -3.42
CA THR A 190 -8.11 -7.00 -3.46
C THR A 190 -8.55 -5.70 -2.77
N MET A 191 -7.87 -5.29 -1.70
CA MET A 191 -8.19 -4.04 -1.01
C MET A 191 -7.76 -2.81 -1.81
N LEU A 192 -6.65 -2.88 -2.55
CA LEU A 192 -6.25 -1.82 -3.46
C LEU A 192 -7.24 -1.69 -4.63
N GLU A 193 -7.62 -2.79 -5.27
CA GLU A 193 -8.68 -2.82 -6.29
C GLU A 193 -9.97 -2.19 -5.77
N TYR A 194 -10.39 -2.60 -4.56
CA TYR A 194 -11.60 -2.08 -3.92
C TYR A 194 -11.56 -0.56 -3.77
N ILE A 195 -10.46 0.02 -3.30
CA ILE A 195 -10.42 1.47 -3.07
C ILE A 195 -10.24 2.26 -4.35
N LEU A 196 -9.60 1.70 -5.38
CA LEU A 196 -9.52 2.30 -6.71
C LEU A 196 -10.90 2.36 -7.36
N ASP A 197 -11.66 1.26 -7.32
CA ASP A 197 -13.06 1.20 -7.79
C ASP A 197 -13.94 2.21 -7.04
N LYS A 198 -13.83 2.27 -5.71
CA LYS A 198 -14.58 3.23 -4.90
C LYS A 198 -14.26 4.69 -5.19
N THR A 199 -13.04 4.99 -5.62
CA THR A 199 -12.61 6.36 -5.91
C THR A 199 -12.75 6.73 -7.39
N ASP A 200 -13.14 5.79 -8.27
CA ASP A 200 -13.11 5.92 -9.74
C ASP A 200 -11.74 6.39 -10.27
N GLN A 201 -10.66 5.96 -9.60
CA GLN A 201 -9.29 6.32 -9.96
C GLN A 201 -8.59 5.17 -10.69
N SER A 202 -7.72 5.54 -11.63
CA SER A 202 -6.89 4.61 -12.38
C SER A 202 -5.49 5.19 -12.52
N PHE A 203 -4.47 4.35 -12.44
CA PHE A 203 -3.07 4.75 -12.57
C PHE A 203 -2.40 3.86 -13.60
N SER A 204 -1.44 4.41 -14.35
CA SER A 204 -0.67 3.63 -15.33
C SER A 204 0.26 2.62 -14.68
N ASP A 205 0.63 2.86 -13.41
CA ASP A 205 1.56 2.03 -12.67
C ASP A 205 1.25 2.15 -11.18
N VAL A 206 1.48 1.04 -10.46
CA VAL A 206 1.45 0.99 -8.99
C VAL A 206 2.84 0.60 -8.50
N VAL A 207 3.41 1.43 -7.63
CA VAL A 207 4.63 1.07 -6.89
C VAL A 207 4.20 0.65 -5.49
N PHE A 208 4.22 -0.66 -5.23
CA PHE A 208 3.85 -1.26 -3.95
C PHE A 208 5.09 -1.66 -3.15
N VAL A 209 5.14 -1.28 -1.87
CA VAL A 209 6.25 -1.58 -0.96
C VAL A 209 5.71 -2.22 0.32
N ASP A 210 6.22 -3.40 0.67
CA ASP A 210 5.78 -4.19 1.82
C ASP A 210 6.90 -5.16 2.22
N ASP A 211 7.11 -5.37 3.53
CA ASP A 211 8.10 -6.31 4.05
C ASP A 211 7.61 -7.77 3.97
N SER A 212 6.30 -8.00 3.82
CA SER A 212 5.72 -9.33 3.78
C SER A 212 5.65 -9.89 2.37
N GLU A 213 6.41 -10.95 2.11
CA GLU A 213 6.35 -11.71 0.83
C GLU A 213 4.92 -12.09 0.46
N LYS A 214 4.11 -12.53 1.44
CA LYS A 214 2.70 -12.87 1.22
C LYS A 214 1.92 -11.68 0.64
N ASN A 215 2.15 -10.47 1.16
CA ASN A 215 1.44 -9.29 0.68
C ASN A 215 1.91 -8.89 -0.72
N VAL A 216 3.21 -8.98 -1.00
CA VAL A 216 3.77 -8.77 -2.35
C VAL A 216 3.18 -9.77 -3.35
N VAL A 217 3.09 -11.06 -3.00
CA VAL A 217 2.46 -12.09 -3.83
C VAL A 217 0.97 -11.82 -4.04
N ASN A 218 0.25 -11.39 -3.00
CA ASN A 218 -1.15 -11.02 -3.12
C ASN A 218 -1.35 -9.84 -4.09
N MET A 219 -0.49 -8.82 -4.02
CA MET A 219 -0.52 -7.69 -4.94
C MET A 219 -0.23 -8.14 -6.37
N LYS A 220 0.85 -8.91 -6.57
CA LYS A 220 1.18 -9.47 -7.89
C LYS A 220 0.03 -10.27 -8.49
N ASN A 221 -0.62 -11.12 -7.70
CA ASN A 221 -1.72 -11.96 -8.21
C ASN A 221 -2.96 -11.18 -8.59
N ALA A 222 -3.22 -10.03 -7.95
CA ALA A 222 -4.30 -9.12 -8.32
C ALA A 222 -4.03 -8.47 -9.70
N TYR A 223 -2.79 -8.00 -9.92
CA TYR A 223 -2.48 -7.16 -11.09
C TYR A 223 -1.82 -7.87 -12.29
N LYS A 224 -1.36 -9.12 -12.17
CA LYS A 224 -0.64 -9.83 -13.26
C LYS A 224 -1.42 -10.04 -14.56
N ASP A 225 -2.76 -9.96 -14.49
CA ASP A 225 -3.66 -10.16 -15.63
C ASP A 225 -4.66 -8.99 -15.75
N ASP A 226 -4.43 -7.90 -15.00
CA ASP A 226 -5.30 -6.73 -15.03
C ASP A 226 -5.09 -5.96 -16.33
N LYS A 227 -6.20 -5.51 -16.92
CA LYS A 227 -6.23 -4.70 -18.15
C LYS A 227 -6.40 -3.21 -17.84
N ALA A 228 -6.66 -2.86 -16.58
CA ALA A 228 -6.91 -1.50 -16.11
C ALA A 228 -5.66 -0.81 -15.53
N VAL A 229 -4.58 -1.58 -15.34
CA VAL A 229 -3.22 -1.12 -15.03
C VAL A 229 -2.29 -1.65 -16.11
#